data_AF-A0A250B7K6-F1
#
_entry.id   AF-A0A250B7K6-F1
#
_cell.length_a   1.000
_cell.length_b   1.000
_cell.length_c   1.000
_cell.angle_alpha   90.00
_cell.angle_beta   90.00
_cell.angle_gamma   90.00
#
_symmetry.space_group_name_H-M   'P 1'
#
loop_
_entity.id
_entity.type
_entity.pdbx_description
1 polymer ?
#
loop_
_entity_poly.entity_id
_entity_poly.type
_entity_poly.pdbx_seq_one_letter_code
_entity_poly.pdbx_strand_id
1 'polypeptide(L)'
;MINKTLLMLMILLVPALAHAGFYSGSTLLAQTQDYTKHKAGAVTASEALNSGLFMGYVAGVFDSYAMQGNRNICPGSGISVGMAADAVMKYLDDHPEQLHYSAPSVVMLALTTAFPCERH
;
A
#
# COMPACT_ATOMS: atom_id res chain seq x y z
N MET A 1 -13.28 27.60 -37.66
CA MET A 1 -11.85 27.28 -37.84
C MET A 1 -11.19 27.32 -36.47
N ILE A 2 -10.87 26.18 -35.87
CA ILE A 2 -10.28 26.13 -34.52
C ILE A 2 -8.85 26.67 -34.61
N ASN A 3 -8.53 27.65 -33.77
CA ASN A 3 -7.22 28.30 -33.74
C ASN A 3 -6.16 27.31 -33.22
N LYS A 4 -5.06 27.11 -33.96
CA LYS A 4 -3.97 26.19 -33.59
C LYS A 4 -3.37 26.51 -32.21
N THR A 5 -3.36 27.79 -31.83
CA THR A 5 -2.90 28.24 -30.50
C THR A 5 -3.83 27.76 -29.37
N LEU A 6 -5.14 27.68 -29.64
CA LEU A 6 -6.13 27.19 -28.68
C LEU A 6 -6.01 25.67 -28.49
N LEU A 7 -5.64 24.95 -29.56
CA LEU A 7 -5.39 23.50 -29.52
C LEU A 7 -4.15 23.15 -28.67
N MET A 8 -3.06 23.95 -28.76
CA MET A 8 -1.86 23.75 -27.94
C MET A 8 -2.12 23.99 -26.45
N LEU A 9 -2.92 25.01 -26.09
CA LEU A 9 -3.27 25.30 -24.70
C LEU A 9 -4.08 24.19 -24.03
N MET A 10 -4.95 23.48 -24.77
CA MET A 10 -5.68 22.33 -24.23
C MET A 10 -4.77 21.13 -23.93
N ILE A 11 -3.72 20.91 -24.73
CA ILE A 11 -2.79 19.77 -24.56
C ILE A 11 -1.92 19.95 -23.29
N LEU A 12 -1.66 21.19 -22.87
CA LEU A 12 -0.86 21.52 -21.69
C LEU A 12 -1.57 21.23 -20.35
N LEU A 13 -2.89 21.04 -20.33
CA LEU A 13 -3.68 20.78 -19.12
C LEU A 13 -3.86 19.29 -18.80
N VAL A 14 -3.53 18.39 -19.72
CA VAL A 14 -3.66 16.94 -19.57
C VAL A 14 -2.82 16.31 -18.44
N PRO A 15 -1.58 16.74 -18.13
CA PRO A 15 -0.77 16.08 -17.10
C PRO A 15 -1.25 16.29 -15.66
N ALA A 16 -2.18 17.22 -15.42
CA ALA A 16 -2.71 17.49 -14.07
C ALA A 16 -3.58 16.34 -13.49
N LEU A 17 -3.97 15.36 -14.33
CA LEU A 17 -4.76 14.20 -13.92
C LEU A 17 -3.92 12.93 -13.69
N ALA A 18 -2.59 13.03 -13.71
CA ALA A 18 -1.72 11.88 -13.45
C ALA A 18 -1.84 11.41 -11.99
N HIS A 19 -2.69 10.42 -11.73
CA HIS A 19 -2.72 9.70 -10.45
C HIS A 19 -1.62 8.65 -10.42
N ALA A 20 -0.55 8.93 -9.68
CA ALA A 20 0.48 7.95 -9.38
C ALA A 20 -0.04 6.99 -8.29
N GLY A 21 -0.69 5.89 -8.69
CA GLY A 21 -1.12 4.80 -7.81
C GLY A 21 -2.59 4.43 -7.96
N PHE A 22 -2.89 3.12 -7.99
CA PHE A 22 -4.25 2.58 -8.10
C PHE A 22 -5.04 2.64 -6.79
N TYR A 23 -4.35 2.64 -5.65
CA TYR A 23 -4.94 2.59 -4.31
C TYR A 23 -4.28 3.64 -3.40
N SER A 24 -5.04 4.22 -2.49
CA SER A 24 -4.57 5.06 -1.38
C SER A 24 -4.50 4.25 -0.07
N GLY A 25 -3.88 4.83 0.97
CA GLY A 25 -3.94 4.27 2.32
C GLY A 25 -5.38 4.09 2.81
N SER A 26 -6.30 5.01 2.51
CA SER A 26 -7.71 4.88 2.88
C SER A 26 -8.40 3.68 2.22
N THR A 27 -8.12 3.42 0.94
CA THR A 27 -8.64 2.23 0.26
C THR A 27 -8.06 0.96 0.85
N LEU A 28 -6.77 0.97 1.19
CA LEU A 28 -6.10 -0.16 1.82
C LEU A 28 -6.63 -0.43 3.23
N LEU A 29 -6.91 0.61 4.02
CA LEU A 29 -7.52 0.49 5.35
C LEU A 29 -8.91 -0.15 5.27
N ALA A 30 -9.73 0.22 4.27
CA ALA A 30 -11.04 -0.41 4.11
C ALA A 30 -10.95 -1.93 3.85
N GLN A 31 -9.84 -2.42 3.30
CA GLN A 31 -9.62 -3.84 3.01
C GLN A 31 -9.16 -4.66 4.23
N THR A 32 -8.77 -4.00 5.34
CA THR A 32 -8.29 -4.71 6.55
C THR A 32 -9.42 -5.38 7.33
N GLN A 33 -10.68 -5.00 7.08
CA GLN A 33 -11.84 -5.57 7.78
C GLN A 33 -11.97 -7.08 7.54
N ASP A 34 -11.90 -7.51 6.28
CA ASP A 34 -12.04 -8.93 5.92
C ASP A 34 -10.80 -9.72 6.35
N TYR A 35 -9.63 -9.09 6.36
CA TYR A 35 -8.41 -9.66 6.96
C TYR A 35 -8.58 -9.93 8.46
N THR A 36 -9.11 -8.96 9.22
CA THR A 36 -9.39 -9.11 10.65
C THR A 36 -10.40 -10.23 10.92
N LYS A 37 -11.49 -10.28 10.14
CA LYS A 37 -12.48 -11.37 10.24
C LYS A 37 -11.85 -12.73 9.93
N HIS A 38 -11.05 -12.82 8.88
CA HIS A 38 -10.38 -14.07 8.49
C HIS A 38 -9.44 -14.58 9.59
N LYS A 39 -8.74 -13.68 10.31
CA LYS A 39 -7.96 -14.06 11.50
C LYS A 39 -8.83 -14.56 12.67
N ALA A 40 -10.08 -14.11 12.78
CA ALA A 40 -10.97 -14.47 13.87
C ALA A 40 -11.69 -15.81 13.70
N GLY A 41 -11.73 -16.39 12.49
CA GLY A 41 -12.28 -17.74 12.27
C GLY A 41 -12.95 -17.95 10.93
N ALA A 42 -14.02 -18.76 10.92
CA ALA A 42 -14.72 -19.16 9.70
C ALA A 42 -15.35 -17.95 9.00
N VAL A 43 -14.82 -17.63 7.82
CA VAL A 43 -15.30 -16.56 6.94
C VAL A 43 -15.86 -17.14 5.65
N THR A 44 -16.61 -16.34 4.91
CA THR A 44 -17.04 -16.70 3.56
C THR A 44 -15.84 -16.80 2.60
N ALA A 45 -16.02 -17.50 1.47
CA ALA A 45 -14.99 -17.58 0.45
C ALA A 45 -14.59 -16.19 -0.09
N SER A 46 -15.54 -15.25 -0.16
CA SER A 46 -15.27 -13.87 -0.59
C SER A 46 -14.40 -13.11 0.40
N GLU A 47 -14.67 -13.26 1.70
CA GLU A 47 -13.88 -12.60 2.75
C GLU A 47 -12.46 -13.18 2.83
N ALA A 48 -12.32 -14.51 2.66
CA ALA A 48 -11.01 -15.15 2.55
C ALA A 48 -10.22 -14.62 1.33
N LEU A 49 -10.89 -14.47 0.18
CA LEU A 49 -10.29 -13.88 -1.02
C LEU A 49 -9.83 -12.43 -0.76
N ASN A 50 -10.69 -11.59 -0.18
CA ASN A 50 -10.38 -10.19 0.12
C ASN A 50 -9.21 -10.07 1.10
N SER A 51 -9.20 -10.90 2.15
CA SER A 51 -8.06 -11.05 3.06
C SER A 51 -6.78 -11.41 2.30
N GLY A 52 -6.85 -12.37 1.37
CA GLY A 52 -5.73 -12.77 0.53
C GLY A 52 -5.24 -11.66 -0.39
N LEU A 53 -6.14 -10.84 -0.95
CA LEU A 53 -5.78 -9.69 -1.78
C LEU A 53 -5.04 -8.62 -0.97
N PHE A 54 -5.49 -8.31 0.25
CA PHE A 54 -4.77 -7.40 1.15
C PHE A 54 -3.36 -7.93 1.48
N MET A 55 -3.25 -9.18 1.91
CA MET A 55 -1.97 -9.82 2.21
C MET A 55 -1.03 -9.87 0.99
N GLY A 56 -1.57 -10.20 -0.19
CA GLY A 56 -0.82 -10.25 -1.44
C GLY A 56 -0.33 -8.88 -1.90
N TYR A 57 -1.14 -7.83 -1.69
CA TYR A 57 -0.72 -6.45 -1.94
C TYR A 57 0.48 -6.05 -1.06
N VAL A 58 0.40 -6.33 0.25
CA VAL A 58 1.49 -6.05 1.20
C VAL A 58 2.75 -6.82 0.82
N ALA A 59 2.64 -8.12 0.52
CA ALA A 59 3.78 -8.94 0.09
C ALA A 59 4.41 -8.40 -1.20
N GLY A 60 3.61 -8.08 -2.21
CA GLY A 60 4.10 -7.55 -3.49
C GLY A 60 4.83 -6.22 -3.34
N VAL A 61 4.35 -5.32 -2.47
CA VAL A 61 5.03 -4.07 -2.17
C VAL A 61 6.34 -4.31 -1.42
N PHE A 62 6.32 -5.17 -0.40
CA PHE A 62 7.52 -5.56 0.36
C PHE A 62 8.61 -6.11 -0.57
N ASP A 63 8.26 -7.10 -1.41
CA ASP A 63 9.20 -7.74 -2.35
C ASP A 63 9.72 -6.73 -3.37
N SER A 64 8.86 -5.86 -3.88
CA SER A 64 9.26 -4.81 -4.83
C SER A 64 10.30 -3.87 -4.24
N TYR A 65 10.13 -3.44 -2.98
CA TYR A 65 11.11 -2.58 -2.32
C TYR A 65 12.39 -3.34 -1.94
N ALA A 66 12.27 -4.58 -1.47
CA ALA A 66 13.42 -5.43 -1.17
C ALA A 66 14.28 -5.68 -2.42
N MET A 67 13.65 -5.98 -3.56
CA MET A 67 14.33 -6.19 -4.86
C MET A 67 14.95 -4.91 -5.41
N GLN A 68 14.37 -3.74 -5.13
CA GLN A 68 14.94 -2.44 -5.48
C GLN A 68 16.11 -2.01 -4.57
N GLY A 69 16.51 -2.87 -3.62
CA GLY A 69 17.60 -2.59 -2.70
C GLY A 69 17.24 -1.55 -1.64
N ASN A 70 15.95 -1.42 -1.29
CA ASN A 70 15.56 -0.58 -0.15
C ASN A 70 16.12 -1.20 1.13
N ARG A 71 17.20 -0.59 1.65
CA ARG A 71 17.92 -1.02 2.85
C ARG A 71 17.34 -0.45 4.15
N ASN A 72 16.08 -0.03 4.15
CA ASN A 72 15.44 0.51 5.35
C ASN A 72 14.43 -0.48 5.98
N ILE A 73 14.12 -1.59 5.31
CA ILE A 73 13.22 -2.63 5.80
C ILE A 73 14.06 -3.89 6.06
N CYS A 74 14.34 -4.18 7.33
CA CYS A 74 15.14 -5.33 7.76
C CYS A 74 14.34 -6.19 8.74
N PRO A 75 13.46 -7.06 8.23
CA PRO A 75 12.78 -7.99 9.09
C PRO A 75 13.76 -9.04 9.61
N GLY A 76 13.53 -9.50 10.84
CA GLY A 76 14.25 -10.66 11.38
C GLY A 76 14.00 -11.94 10.56
N SER A 77 14.78 -12.98 10.84
CA SER A 77 14.55 -14.28 10.20
C SER A 77 13.15 -14.80 10.52
N GLY A 78 12.46 -15.30 9.50
CA GLY A 78 11.14 -15.94 9.66
C GLY A 78 9.94 -14.99 9.67
N ILE A 79 10.08 -13.75 9.18
CA ILE A 79 8.90 -12.90 8.91
C ILE A 79 7.91 -13.63 7.99
N SER A 80 6.64 -13.62 8.37
CA SER A 80 5.55 -14.10 7.52
C SER A 80 4.80 -12.94 6.88
N VAL A 81 4.09 -13.22 5.78
CA VAL A 81 3.19 -12.24 5.15
C VAL A 81 2.14 -11.73 6.15
N GLY A 82 1.67 -12.59 7.07
CA GLY A 82 0.73 -12.19 8.13
C GLY A 82 1.34 -11.16 9.09
N MET A 83 2.61 -11.30 9.47
CA MET A 83 3.30 -10.32 10.33
C MET A 83 3.48 -8.98 9.62
N ALA A 84 3.81 -9.00 8.32
CA ALA A 84 3.88 -7.78 7.51
C ALA A 84 2.50 -7.11 7.36
N ALA A 85 1.46 -7.90 7.10
CA ALA A 85 0.08 -7.42 7.00
C ALA A 85 -0.43 -6.82 8.32
N ASP A 86 -0.11 -7.45 9.46
CA ASP A 86 -0.43 -6.92 10.80
C ASP A 86 0.26 -5.58 11.07
N ALA A 87 1.53 -5.44 10.70
CA ALA A 87 2.26 -4.18 10.82
C ALA A 87 1.66 -3.06 9.96
N VAL A 88 1.29 -3.37 8.72
CA VAL A 88 0.63 -2.42 7.81
C VAL A 88 -0.73 -2.00 8.33
N MET A 89 -1.57 -2.95 8.75
CA MET A 89 -2.88 -2.66 9.32
C MET A 89 -2.76 -1.73 10.52
N LYS A 90 -1.87 -2.04 11.46
CA LYS A 90 -1.61 -1.19 12.63
C LYS A 90 -1.19 0.23 12.24
N TYR A 91 -0.30 0.37 11.26
CA TYR A 91 0.15 1.69 10.82
C TYR A 91 -0.99 2.49 10.17
N LEU A 92 -1.85 1.86 9.39
CA LEU A 92 -3.01 2.53 8.79
C LEU A 92 -3.98 3.06 9.86
N ASP A 93 -4.21 2.29 10.92
CA ASP A 93 -5.06 2.70 12.05
C ASP A 93 -4.42 3.84 12.86
N ASP A 94 -3.12 3.77 13.11
CA ASP A 94 -2.39 4.73 13.95
C ASP A 94 -2.09 6.06 13.23
N HIS A 95 -2.15 6.10 11.89
CA HIS A 95 -1.75 7.25 11.05
C HIS A 95 -2.84 7.72 10.07
N PRO A 96 -4.02 8.17 10.54
CA PRO A 96 -5.11 8.63 9.68
C PRO A 96 -4.72 9.82 8.78
N GLU A 97 -3.77 10.65 9.23
CA GLU A 97 -3.24 11.78 8.47
C GLU A 97 -2.52 11.35 7.18
N GLN A 98 -2.09 10.09 7.08
CA GLN A 98 -1.32 9.57 5.95
C GLN A 98 -2.16 8.75 4.97
N LEU A 99 -3.44 8.51 5.26
CA LEU A 99 -4.32 7.66 4.43
C LEU A 99 -4.56 8.22 3.02
N HIS A 100 -4.32 9.51 2.81
CA HIS A 100 -4.45 10.15 1.50
C HIS A 100 -3.26 9.84 0.57
N TYR A 101 -2.14 9.34 1.10
CA TYR A 101 -1.00 8.95 0.28
C TYR A 101 -1.26 7.64 -0.47
N SER A 102 -0.44 7.38 -1.49
CA SER A 102 -0.52 6.13 -2.25
C SER A 102 -0.30 4.92 -1.34
N ALA A 103 -1.07 3.86 -1.54
CA ALA A 103 -0.96 2.61 -0.80
C ALA A 103 0.47 2.03 -0.75
N PRO A 104 1.28 1.99 -1.84
CA PRO A 104 2.64 1.46 -1.73
C PRO A 104 3.53 2.33 -0.85
N SER A 105 3.37 3.67 -0.86
CA SER A 105 4.10 4.57 0.03
C SER A 105 3.76 4.31 1.50
N VAL A 106 2.47 4.15 1.83
CA VAL A 106 2.03 3.89 3.20
C VAL A 106 2.52 2.52 3.68
N VAL A 107 2.43 1.49 2.83
CA VAL A 107 2.97 0.15 3.14
C VAL A 107 4.49 0.22 3.39
N MET A 108 5.24 0.95 2.57
CA MET A 108 6.68 1.12 2.77
C MET A 108 7.00 1.78 4.11
N LEU A 109 6.29 2.86 4.46
CA LEU A 109 6.47 3.56 5.74
C LEU A 109 6.12 2.64 6.92
N ALA A 110 5.02 1.90 6.82
CA ALA A 110 4.61 0.93 7.85
C ALA A 110 5.68 -0.14 8.08
N LEU A 111 6.19 -0.74 7.00
CA LEU A 111 7.19 -1.81 7.09
C LEU A 111 8.56 -1.30 7.54
N THR A 112 8.95 -0.08 7.14
CA THR A 112 10.17 0.58 7.65
C THR A 112 10.06 0.88 9.14
N THR A 113 8.87 1.28 9.61
CA THR A 113 8.60 1.57 11.03
C THR A 113 8.58 0.30 11.87
N ALA A 114 7.98 -0.78 11.37
CA ALA A 114 7.86 -2.04 12.08
C ALA A 114 9.14 -2.90 12.05
N PHE A 115 9.91 -2.79 10.96
CA PHE A 115 11.12 -3.58 10.73
C PHE A 115 12.30 -2.67 10.38
N PRO A 116 12.71 -1.75 11.28
CA PRO A 116 13.81 -0.85 11.01
C PRO A 116 15.12 -1.63 10.92
N CYS A 117 15.99 -1.23 9.99
CA CYS A 117 17.37 -1.70 9.98
C CYS A 117 18.15 -1.07 11.13
N GLU A 118 18.86 -1.88 11.91
CA GLU A 118 19.86 -1.37 12.84
C GLU A 118 20.94 -0.62 12.05
N ARG A 119 21.33 0.57 12.52
CA ARG A 119 22.40 1.33 11.86
C ARG A 119 23.68 0.49 11.89
N HIS A 120 24.26 0.25 10.71
CA HIS A 120 25.64 -0.21 10.58
C HIS A 120 26.61 0.95 10.82
#